data_AF-A0A925VYP4-F1
#
_entry.id   AF-A0A925VYP4-F1
#
_cell.length_a   1.000
_cell.length_b   1.000
_cell.length_c   1.000
_cell.angle_alpha   90.00
_cell.angle_beta   90.00
_cell.angle_gamma   90.00
#
_symmetry.space_group_name_H-M   'P 1'
#
loop_
_entity.id
_entity.type
_entity.pdbx_description
1 polymer ?
#
loop_
_entity_poly.entity_id
_entity_poly.type
_entity_poly.pdbx_seq_one_letter_code
_entity_poly.pdbx_strand_id
1 'polypeptide(L)'
;MTDAPRNFFFAILDVFTSEWRDKAVMARVHAERRARVAPMRNDPSRAKFVELILRGDTWPDADIAFNVNPAATFVCEHLRPVEQGLRAQGILMRLGAPLQLRAGCQVNADSLVRAFHLAGPVAYRELPFKDRSLLDPDIAVIECESCNSFIQVVHRDSAKPDTPWFPR
;
A
#
# COMPACT_ATOMS: atom_id res chain seq x y z
N MET A 1 -14.40 46.32 24.79
CA MET A 1 -13.20 45.74 25.43
C MET A 1 -13.50 44.29 25.72
N THR A 2 -13.15 43.40 24.78
CA THR A 2 -13.35 41.96 24.89
C THR A 2 -12.11 41.32 24.28
N ASP A 3 -11.24 40.82 25.15
CA ASP A 3 -10.02 40.10 24.81
C ASP A 3 -10.36 38.78 24.11
N ALA A 4 -9.77 38.56 22.94
CA ALA A 4 -9.76 37.27 22.27
C ALA A 4 -8.41 36.59 22.54
N PRO A 5 -8.37 35.33 23.02
CA PRO A 5 -7.11 34.62 23.17
C PRO A 5 -6.56 34.23 21.79
N ARG A 6 -5.48 34.91 21.39
CA ARG A 6 -4.59 34.53 20.30
C ARG A 6 -3.69 33.38 20.75
N ASN A 7 -3.42 32.47 19.79
CA ASN A 7 -2.25 31.58 19.73
C ASN A 7 -2.21 30.37 20.68
N PHE A 8 -2.87 29.29 20.30
CA PHE A 8 -2.55 27.93 20.78
C PHE A 8 -2.25 26.92 19.66
N PHE A 9 -2.24 27.34 18.39
CA PHE A 9 -2.21 26.43 17.24
C PHE A 9 -0.82 26.18 16.61
N PHE A 10 0.25 26.81 17.10
CA PHE A 10 1.60 26.66 16.52
C PHE A 10 2.55 25.70 17.26
N ALA A 11 2.17 25.12 18.39
CA ALA A 11 3.11 24.35 19.22
C ALA A 11 3.25 22.86 18.85
N ILE A 12 2.40 22.29 17.99
CA ILE A 12 2.41 20.83 17.70
C ILE A 12 3.23 20.47 16.46
N LEU A 13 3.50 21.43 15.55
CA LEU A 13 4.33 21.18 14.36
C LEU A 13 5.85 21.33 14.61
N ASP A 14 6.27 21.99 15.70
CA ASP A 14 7.70 22.14 16.04
C ASP A 14 8.29 20.94 16.79
N VAL A 15 7.48 20.15 17.50
CA VAL A 15 7.95 18.97 18.25
C VAL A 15 8.40 17.84 17.32
N PHE A 16 7.78 17.72 16.14
CA PHE A 16 8.16 16.71 15.14
C PHE A 16 9.29 17.13 14.19
N THR A 17 9.80 18.37 14.26
CA THR A 17 10.89 18.83 13.36
C THR A 17 12.23 19.03 14.06
N SER A 18 12.28 19.10 15.39
CA SER A 18 13.54 19.23 16.13
C SER A 18 14.29 17.91 16.34
N GLU A 19 13.60 16.79 16.54
CA GLU A 19 14.25 15.49 16.80
C GLU A 19 14.96 14.90 15.57
N TRP A 20 14.46 15.16 14.35
CA TRP A 20 15.08 14.68 13.10
C TRP A 20 16.36 15.43 12.71
N ARG A 21 16.69 16.52 13.42
CA ARG A 21 17.97 17.22 13.25
C ARG A 21 19.09 16.61 14.09
N ASP A 22 18.78 15.69 14.99
CA ASP A 22 19.82 14.97 15.72
C ASP A 22 20.49 13.94 14.80
N LYS A 23 21.74 14.25 14.44
CA LYS A 23 22.61 13.37 13.64
C LYS A 23 22.70 11.96 14.23
N ALA A 24 22.61 11.81 15.56
CA ALA A 24 22.65 10.52 16.23
C ALA A 24 21.40 9.68 15.93
N VAL A 25 20.20 10.29 15.91
CA VAL A 25 18.95 9.60 15.57
C VAL A 25 19.00 9.08 14.14
N MET A 26 19.42 9.91 13.18
CA MET A 26 19.56 9.50 11.79
C MET A 26 20.62 8.41 11.60
N ALA A 27 21.76 8.51 12.29
CA ALA A 27 22.79 7.48 12.25
C ALA A 27 22.28 6.12 12.77
N ARG A 28 21.48 6.11 13.85
CA ARG A 28 20.83 4.91 14.38
C ARG A 28 19.85 4.31 13.37
N VAL A 29 18.95 5.11 12.81
CA VAL A 29 17.97 4.67 11.79
C VAL A 29 18.69 4.06 10.57
N HIS A 30 19.79 4.67 10.11
CA HIS A 30 20.58 4.12 9.01
C HIS A 30 21.30 2.81 9.40
N ALA A 31 21.80 2.69 10.63
CA ALA A 31 22.43 1.47 11.11
C ALA A 31 21.44 0.31 11.22
N GLU A 32 20.26 0.54 11.82
CA GLU A 32 19.16 -0.43 11.91
C GLU A 32 18.71 -0.89 10.52
N ARG A 33 18.52 0.06 9.59
CA ARG A 33 18.17 -0.25 8.20
C ARG A 33 19.23 -1.12 7.53
N ARG A 34 20.52 -0.81 7.71
CA ARG A 34 21.63 -1.63 7.17
C ARG A 34 21.65 -3.03 7.77
N ALA A 35 21.48 -3.15 9.08
CA ALA A 35 21.43 -4.43 9.77
C ALA A 35 20.26 -5.29 9.27
N ARG A 36 19.09 -4.68 9.06
CA ARG A 36 17.90 -5.35 8.53
C ARG A 36 18.09 -5.90 7.11
N VAL A 37 18.71 -5.12 6.21
CA VAL A 37 18.89 -5.56 4.81
C VAL A 37 20.03 -6.56 4.64
N ALA A 38 20.99 -6.61 5.56
CA ALA A 38 22.16 -7.50 5.48
C ALA A 38 21.80 -8.98 5.21
N PRO A 39 20.88 -9.63 5.94
CA PRO A 39 20.51 -11.02 5.66
C PRO A 39 19.76 -11.20 4.32
N MET A 40 19.11 -10.15 3.80
CA MET A 40 18.32 -10.23 2.56
C MET A 40 19.14 -10.08 1.28
N ARG A 41 20.36 -9.55 1.37
CA ARG A 41 21.21 -9.25 0.19
C ARG A 41 21.60 -10.47 -0.64
N ASN A 42 21.65 -11.64 -0.03
CA ASN A 42 22.05 -12.88 -0.70
C ASN A 42 20.86 -13.65 -1.29
N ASP A 43 19.63 -13.16 -1.13
CA ASP A 43 18.41 -13.79 -1.63
C ASP A 43 17.88 -13.00 -2.84
N PRO A 44 17.99 -13.52 -4.07
CA PRO A 44 17.51 -12.83 -5.27
C PRO A 44 16.01 -12.50 -5.23
N SER A 45 15.20 -13.34 -4.57
CA SER A 45 13.76 -13.09 -4.42
C SER A 45 13.45 -11.86 -3.57
N ARG A 46 14.41 -11.43 -2.73
CA ARG A 46 14.30 -10.27 -1.84
C ARG A 46 14.99 -9.02 -2.35
N ALA A 47 15.69 -9.08 -3.47
CA ALA A 47 16.49 -7.97 -4.01
C ALA A 47 15.67 -6.67 -4.16
N LYS A 48 14.43 -6.76 -4.67
CA LYS A 48 13.52 -5.62 -4.81
C LYS A 48 13.16 -4.97 -3.47
N PHE A 49 12.97 -5.76 -2.41
CA PHE A 49 12.67 -5.21 -1.07
C PHE A 49 13.90 -4.56 -0.44
N VAL A 50 15.11 -5.09 -0.68
CA VAL A 50 16.35 -4.44 -0.26
C VAL A 50 16.45 -3.04 -0.86
N GLU A 51 16.19 -2.90 -2.17
CA GLU A 51 16.19 -1.60 -2.84
C GLU A 51 15.18 -0.62 -2.21
N LEU A 52 13.92 -1.06 -2.04
CA LEU A 52 12.85 -0.25 -1.47
C LEU A 52 13.17 0.19 -0.03
N ILE A 53 13.65 -0.74 0.81
CA ILE A 53 14.05 -0.44 2.19
C ILE A 53 15.19 0.58 2.22
N LEU A 54 16.20 0.44 1.34
CA LEU A 54 17.30 1.38 1.25
C LEU A 54 16.84 2.79 0.83
N ARG A 55 15.87 2.88 -0.10
CA ARG A 55 15.21 4.14 -0.49
C ARG A 55 14.42 4.80 0.65
N GLY A 56 14.07 4.02 1.67
CA GLY A 56 13.37 4.49 2.87
C GLY A 56 11.95 3.97 3.00
N ASP A 57 11.50 3.11 2.10
CA ASP A 57 10.20 2.48 2.22
C ASP A 57 10.19 1.49 3.38
N THR A 58 9.10 1.51 4.15
CA THR A 58 8.91 0.53 5.23
C THR A 58 8.21 -0.71 4.67
N TRP A 59 8.88 -1.86 4.69
CA TRP A 59 8.34 -3.15 4.26
C TRP A 59 8.32 -4.15 5.39
N PRO A 60 7.21 -4.35 6.14
CA PRO A 60 7.09 -5.40 7.16
C PRO A 60 7.51 -6.78 6.66
N ASP A 61 8.11 -7.60 7.53
CA ASP A 61 8.61 -8.92 7.13
C ASP A 61 7.49 -9.85 6.64
N ALA A 62 6.27 -9.70 7.16
CA ALA A 62 5.08 -10.42 6.70
C ALA A 62 4.71 -10.09 5.25
N ASP A 63 4.79 -8.80 4.86
CA ASP A 63 4.57 -8.38 3.46
C ASP A 63 5.64 -9.00 2.55
N ILE A 64 6.90 -8.94 2.97
CA ILE A 64 8.01 -9.51 2.20
C ILE A 64 7.81 -11.02 2.02
N ALA A 65 7.52 -11.75 3.10
CA ALA A 65 7.28 -13.19 3.04
C ALA A 65 6.09 -13.54 2.13
N PHE A 66 5.01 -12.77 2.20
CA PHE A 66 3.84 -12.94 1.34
C PHE A 66 4.19 -12.75 -0.15
N ASN A 67 4.93 -11.69 -0.50
CA ASN A 67 5.28 -11.42 -1.89
C ASN A 67 6.37 -12.37 -2.44
N VAL A 68 7.27 -12.87 -1.59
CA VAL A 68 8.31 -13.84 -1.98
C VAL A 68 7.72 -15.23 -2.24
N ASN A 69 6.67 -15.63 -1.52
CA ASN A 69 6.03 -16.93 -1.69
C ASN A 69 4.90 -16.89 -2.74
N PRO A 70 5.09 -17.41 -3.98
CA PRO A 70 4.08 -17.35 -5.03
C PRO A 70 2.81 -18.17 -4.73
N ALA A 71 2.89 -19.14 -3.82
CA ALA A 71 1.74 -19.95 -3.41
C ALA A 71 0.96 -19.32 -2.24
N ALA A 72 1.48 -18.26 -1.62
CA ALA A 72 0.76 -17.55 -0.57
C ALA A 72 -0.45 -16.84 -1.17
N THR A 73 -1.61 -17.01 -0.52
CA THR A 73 -2.85 -16.31 -0.85
C THR A 73 -3.39 -15.64 0.41
N PHE A 74 -4.00 -14.48 0.25
CA PHE A 74 -4.55 -13.72 1.40
C PHE A 74 -6.03 -13.37 1.23
N VAL A 75 -6.51 -13.29 0.00
CA VAL A 75 -7.92 -13.03 -0.32
C VAL A 75 -8.74 -14.31 -0.44
N CYS A 76 -10.07 -14.15 -0.48
CA CYS A 76 -10.99 -15.26 -0.72
C CYS A 76 -10.78 -15.94 -2.10
N GLU A 77 -11.31 -17.15 -2.28
CA GLU A 77 -11.18 -17.89 -3.53
C GLU A 77 -11.70 -17.13 -4.77
N HIS A 78 -12.73 -16.30 -4.62
CA HIS A 78 -13.29 -15.47 -5.70
C HIS A 78 -12.32 -14.40 -6.21
N LEU A 79 -11.50 -13.82 -5.32
CA LEU A 79 -10.51 -12.80 -5.67
C LEU A 79 -9.12 -13.39 -5.99
N ARG A 80 -8.92 -14.69 -5.74
CA ARG A 80 -7.63 -15.36 -5.96
C ARG A 80 -7.11 -15.21 -7.40
N PRO A 81 -7.94 -15.31 -8.47
CA PRO A 81 -7.45 -15.10 -9.83
C PRO A 81 -6.88 -13.69 -10.04
N VAL A 82 -7.54 -12.67 -9.48
CA VAL A 82 -7.08 -11.27 -9.55
C VAL A 82 -5.79 -11.08 -8.77
N GLU A 83 -5.70 -11.62 -7.56
CA GLU A 83 -4.47 -11.61 -6.74
C GLU A 83 -3.30 -12.24 -7.52
N GLN A 84 -3.50 -13.43 -8.09
CA GLN A 84 -2.48 -14.13 -8.87
C GLN A 84 -2.07 -13.33 -10.12
N GLY A 85 -3.04 -12.68 -10.79
CA GLY A 85 -2.77 -11.79 -11.92
C GLY A 85 -1.89 -10.59 -11.54
N LEU A 86 -2.15 -9.95 -10.39
CA LEU A 86 -1.32 -8.86 -9.87
C LEU A 86 0.12 -9.35 -9.63
N ARG A 87 0.26 -10.52 -8.99
CA ARG A 87 1.58 -11.14 -8.73
C ARG A 87 2.34 -11.47 -10.00
N ALA A 88 1.66 -12.04 -10.99
CA ALA A 88 2.25 -12.38 -12.28
C ALA A 88 2.81 -11.15 -13.01
N GLN A 89 2.25 -9.96 -12.77
CA GLN A 89 2.75 -8.69 -13.30
C GLN A 89 3.81 -8.01 -12.40
N GLY A 90 4.24 -8.68 -11.33
CA GLY A 90 5.25 -8.17 -10.39
C GLY A 90 4.78 -6.98 -9.55
N ILE A 91 3.46 -6.78 -9.45
CA ILE A 91 2.84 -5.76 -8.59
C ILE A 91 3.00 -6.22 -7.14
N LEU A 92 3.72 -5.43 -6.35
CA LEU A 92 3.91 -5.73 -4.94
C LEU A 92 2.66 -5.36 -4.15
N MET A 93 2.29 -6.21 -3.21
CA MET A 93 1.10 -6.03 -2.37
C MET A 93 1.47 -5.87 -0.91
N ARG A 94 0.61 -5.16 -0.18
CA ARG A 94 0.71 -4.96 1.26
C ARG A 94 -0.44 -5.67 1.96
N LEU A 95 -0.14 -6.35 3.06
CA LEU A 95 -1.16 -6.93 3.91
C LEU A 95 -1.81 -5.80 4.74
N GLY A 96 -3.14 -5.74 4.74
CA GLY A 96 -3.93 -4.83 5.56
C GLY A 96 -4.53 -5.55 6.77
N ALA A 97 -5.76 -5.19 7.12
CA ALA A 97 -6.57 -5.99 8.03
C ALA A 97 -6.87 -7.38 7.39
N PRO A 98 -7.38 -8.35 8.14
CA PRO A 98 -7.74 -9.66 7.59
C PRO A 98 -8.61 -9.52 6.33
N LEU A 99 -8.26 -10.26 5.27
CA LEU A 99 -8.92 -10.26 3.96
C LEU A 99 -8.79 -8.97 3.15
N GLN A 100 -7.93 -8.04 3.56
CA GLN A 100 -7.64 -6.79 2.86
C GLN A 100 -6.22 -6.77 2.32
N LEU A 101 -6.08 -6.63 1.00
CA LEU A 101 -4.80 -6.35 0.36
C LEU A 101 -4.75 -4.92 -0.15
N ARG A 102 -3.55 -4.34 -0.24
CA ARG A 102 -3.32 -3.10 -0.99
C ARG A 102 -2.32 -3.34 -2.11
N ALA A 103 -2.65 -2.92 -3.33
CA ALA A 103 -1.78 -3.00 -4.49
C ALA A 103 -1.50 -1.59 -5.03
N GLY A 104 -0.23 -1.28 -5.27
CA GLY A 104 0.21 0.03 -5.77
C GLY A 104 0.02 0.21 -7.29
N CYS A 105 -1.13 -0.20 -7.83
CA CYS A 105 -1.48 -0.11 -9.25
C CYS A 105 -2.81 0.63 -9.44
N GLN A 106 -3.01 1.18 -10.63
CA GLN A 106 -4.31 1.68 -11.09
C GLN A 106 -5.00 0.61 -11.93
N VAL A 107 -6.33 0.62 -11.95
CA VAL A 107 -7.12 -0.44 -12.59
C VAL A 107 -7.86 0.09 -13.81
N ASN A 108 -7.73 -0.62 -14.93
CA ASN A 108 -8.62 -0.44 -16.07
C ASN A 108 -9.82 -1.40 -15.88
N ALA A 109 -10.97 -0.87 -15.48
CA ALA A 109 -12.15 -1.65 -15.12
C ALA A 109 -12.61 -2.58 -16.25
N ASP A 110 -12.68 -2.07 -17.49
CA ASP A 110 -13.12 -2.85 -18.64
C ASP A 110 -12.16 -4.00 -18.95
N SER A 111 -10.85 -3.74 -18.90
CA SER A 111 -9.84 -4.77 -19.10
C SER A 111 -9.82 -5.78 -17.96
N LEU A 112 -10.09 -5.36 -16.72
CA LEU A 112 -10.21 -6.25 -15.57
C LEU A 112 -11.37 -7.25 -15.77
N VAL A 113 -12.56 -6.75 -16.14
CA VAL A 113 -13.74 -7.58 -16.40
C VAL A 113 -13.45 -8.59 -17.51
N ARG A 114 -12.85 -8.15 -18.62
CA ARG A 114 -12.50 -9.03 -19.75
C ARG A 114 -11.44 -10.08 -19.39
N ALA A 115 -10.37 -9.68 -18.71
CA ALA A 115 -9.23 -10.55 -18.44
C ALA A 115 -9.58 -11.67 -17.45
N PHE A 116 -10.31 -11.32 -16.39
CA PHE A 116 -10.62 -12.27 -15.30
C PHE A 116 -12.02 -12.84 -15.37
N HIS A 117 -12.81 -12.47 -16.38
CA HIS A 117 -14.22 -12.85 -16.51
C HIS A 117 -14.96 -12.63 -15.19
N LEU A 118 -14.82 -11.43 -14.62
CA LEU A 118 -15.41 -11.10 -13.32
C LEU A 118 -16.91 -11.36 -13.38
N ALA A 119 -17.33 -12.45 -12.74
CA ALA A 119 -18.71 -12.91 -12.66
C ALA A 119 -19.01 -13.28 -11.21
N GLY A 120 -20.27 -13.12 -10.81
CA GLY A 120 -20.69 -13.37 -9.44
C GLY A 120 -20.34 -12.23 -8.49
N PRO A 121 -19.83 -12.50 -7.27
CA PRO A 121 -19.77 -11.51 -6.19
C PRO A 121 -18.61 -10.51 -6.30
N VAL A 122 -17.79 -10.56 -7.36
CA VAL A 122 -16.60 -9.72 -7.50
C VAL A 122 -16.89 -8.49 -8.34
N ALA A 123 -16.62 -7.29 -7.81
CA ALA A 123 -16.81 -6.02 -8.49
C ALA A 123 -15.61 -5.08 -8.29
N TYR A 124 -15.36 -4.23 -9.29
CA TYR A 124 -14.50 -3.06 -9.15
C TYR A 124 -15.35 -1.83 -8.80
N ARG A 125 -14.93 -1.04 -7.82
CA ARG A 125 -15.60 0.19 -7.41
C ARG A 125 -14.61 1.31 -7.14
N GLU A 126 -14.96 2.51 -7.56
CA GLU A 126 -14.37 3.76 -7.12
C GLU A 126 -15.32 4.36 -6.08
N LEU A 127 -14.85 4.50 -4.84
CA LEU A 127 -15.66 4.92 -3.71
C LEU A 127 -15.16 6.27 -3.19
N PRO A 128 -16.04 7.27 -3.04
CA PRO A 128 -15.70 8.50 -2.33
C PRO A 128 -15.55 8.15 -0.85
N PHE A 129 -14.32 8.06 -0.35
CA PHE A 129 -14.09 7.68 1.04
C PHE A 129 -14.17 8.91 1.95
N LYS A 130 -15.32 9.56 2.04
CA LYS A 130 -15.49 10.83 2.81
C LYS A 130 -15.93 10.60 4.26
N ASP A 131 -15.46 9.50 4.88
CA ASP A 131 -16.02 9.01 6.15
C ASP A 131 -15.53 9.79 7.37
N ARG A 132 -14.29 10.31 7.35
CA ARG A 132 -13.72 11.07 8.48
C ARG A 132 -13.48 12.54 8.14
N SER A 133 -13.27 12.85 6.87
CA SER A 133 -13.04 14.20 6.38
C SER A 133 -13.38 14.36 4.91
N LEU A 134 -13.75 15.58 4.50
CA LEU A 134 -13.81 15.97 3.08
C LEU A 134 -12.44 15.89 2.39
N LEU A 135 -11.35 15.75 3.16
CA LEU A 135 -9.98 15.60 2.69
C LEU A 135 -9.50 14.15 2.69
N ASP A 136 -10.32 13.18 3.09
CA ASP A 136 -9.95 11.79 2.94
C ASP A 136 -9.82 11.48 1.43
N PRO A 137 -8.75 10.78 1.01
CA PRO A 137 -8.54 10.49 -0.40
C PRO A 137 -9.57 9.49 -0.92
N ASP A 138 -10.00 9.67 -2.16
CA ASP A 138 -10.81 8.67 -2.85
C ASP A 138 -10.06 7.34 -2.93
N ILE A 139 -10.81 6.24 -2.85
CA ILE A 139 -10.26 4.89 -2.92
C ILE A 139 -10.86 4.14 -4.09
N ALA A 140 -10.08 3.22 -4.64
CA ALA A 140 -10.56 2.23 -5.58
C ALA A 140 -10.35 0.83 -4.98
N VAL A 141 -11.31 -0.07 -5.18
CA VAL A 141 -11.27 -1.44 -4.65
C VAL A 141 -11.74 -2.45 -5.68
N ILE A 142 -11.15 -3.64 -5.65
CA ILE A 142 -11.70 -4.86 -6.25
C ILE A 142 -12.20 -5.71 -5.08
N GLU A 143 -13.51 -5.78 -4.88
CA GLU A 143 -14.12 -6.41 -3.71
C GLU A 143 -14.94 -7.65 -4.08
N CYS A 144 -15.07 -8.56 -3.13
CA CYS A 144 -15.97 -9.70 -3.18
C CYS A 144 -17.09 -9.50 -2.15
N GLU A 145 -18.30 -9.24 -2.63
CA GLU A 145 -19.47 -8.93 -1.80
C GLU A 145 -19.89 -10.11 -0.91
N SER A 146 -19.71 -11.35 -1.37
CA SER A 146 -20.06 -12.56 -0.60
C SER A 146 -19.12 -12.82 0.58
N CYS A 147 -17.84 -12.44 0.45
CA CYS A 147 -16.81 -12.78 1.45
C CYS A 147 -16.30 -11.58 2.24
N ASN A 148 -16.71 -10.36 1.87
CA ASN A 148 -16.18 -9.11 2.41
C ASN A 148 -14.64 -9.00 2.34
N SER A 149 -14.04 -9.61 1.32
CA SER A 149 -12.61 -9.53 1.02
C SER A 149 -12.40 -8.51 -0.08
N PHE A 150 -11.33 -7.71 -0.02
CA PHE A 150 -11.06 -6.74 -1.08
C PHE A 150 -9.57 -6.46 -1.28
N ILE A 151 -9.26 -6.01 -2.48
CA ILE A 151 -7.94 -5.50 -2.88
C ILE A 151 -8.10 -4.01 -3.14
N GLN A 152 -7.58 -3.17 -2.25
CA GLN A 152 -7.50 -1.74 -2.45
C GLN A 152 -6.41 -1.43 -3.47
N VAL A 153 -6.75 -0.61 -4.47
CA VAL A 153 -5.87 -0.17 -5.55
C VAL A 153 -5.77 1.36 -5.55
N VAL A 154 -4.88 1.92 -6.36
CA VAL A 154 -4.74 3.37 -6.49
C VAL A 154 -5.94 3.92 -7.24
N HIS A 155 -6.66 4.85 -6.62
CA HIS A 155 -7.74 5.58 -7.29
C HIS A 155 -7.18 6.38 -8.47
N ARG A 156 -7.94 6.46 -9.58
CA ARG A 156 -7.47 7.10 -10.81
C ARG A 156 -6.98 8.54 -10.61
N ASP A 157 -7.67 9.30 -9.74
CA ASP A 157 -7.34 10.71 -9.49
C ASP A 157 -6.14 10.86 -8.54
N SER A 158 -5.72 9.77 -7.90
CA SER A 158 -4.50 9.68 -7.07
C SER A 158 -3.32 9.01 -7.79
N ALA A 159 -3.52 8.54 -9.03
CA ALA A 159 -2.48 7.88 -9.79
C ALA A 159 -1.38 8.86 -10.20
N LYS A 160 -0.14 8.43 -10.05
CA LYS A 160 1.05 9.15 -10.53
C LYS A 160 1.40 8.67 -11.94
N PRO A 161 2.19 9.44 -12.73
CA PRO A 161 2.62 9.01 -14.06
C PRO A 161 3.35 7.64 -14.09
N ASP A 162 4.00 7.26 -12.98
CA ASP A 162 4.71 5.98 -12.80
C ASP A 162 3.84 4.89 -12.16
N THR A 163 2.56 5.15 -11.88
CA THR A 163 1.64 4.15 -11.32
C THR A 163 1.32 3.09 -12.37
N PRO A 164 1.67 1.81 -12.15
CA PRO A 164 1.44 0.77 -13.14
C PRO A 164 -0.06 0.53 -13.34
N TRP A 165 -0.46 0.32 -14.59
CA TRP A 165 -1.79 -0.16 -14.96
C TRP A 165 -1.93 -1.66 -14.73
N PHE A 166 -3.13 -2.07 -14.33
CA PHE A 166 -3.55 -3.45 -14.20
C PHE A 166 -5.00 -3.63 -14.72
N PRO A 167 -5.31 -4.67 -15.50
CA PRO A 167 -4.35 -5.51 -16.23
C PRO A 167 -3.59 -4.68 -17.28
N ARG A 168 -2.37 -5.09 -17.63
CA ARG A 168 -1.62 -4.56 -18.78
C ARG A 168 -2.16 -5.09 -20.10
#